data_AF-A0A1V9H355-F1
#
_entry.id   AF-A0A1V9H355-F1
#
_cell.length_a   1.000
_cell.length_b   1.000
_cell.length_c   1.000
_cell.angle_alpha   90.00
_cell.angle_beta   90.00
_cell.angle_gamma   90.00
#
_symmetry.space_group_name_H-M   'P 1'
#
loop_
_entity.id
_entity.type
_entity.pdbx_description
1 polymer ?
#
loop_
_entity_poly.entity_id
_entity_poly.type
_entity_poly.pdbx_seq_one_letter_code
_entity_poly.pdbx_strand_id
1 'polypeptide(L)'
;MAELAPTLAALLQLLTPDELRFIAQRDYGQDAERHSQALASVVARGGRFEQGEEWRPYEVVELGAHALVPGHVREFAICTLLVIAAVADGFDLSTTLADKFQERADDYAKLPPQLQHAILAAYAAA
;
A
#
# COMPACT_ATOMS: atom_id res chain seq x y z
N MET A 1 3.99 8.52 25.82
CA MET A 1 5.14 8.52 24.89
C MET A 1 4.57 8.34 23.51
N ALA A 2 4.73 9.31 22.60
CA ALA A 2 4.28 9.13 21.22
C ALA A 2 5.18 8.07 20.57
N GLU A 3 4.65 6.87 20.31
CA GLU A 3 5.31 5.95 19.38
C GLU A 3 5.40 6.66 18.03
N LEU A 4 6.61 6.77 17.50
CA LEU A 4 6.84 7.34 16.19
C LEU A 4 6.09 6.49 15.16
N ALA A 5 5.31 7.13 14.29
CA ALA A 5 4.65 6.42 13.21
C ALA A 5 5.71 5.77 12.29
N PRO A 6 5.53 4.50 11.90
CA PRO A 6 6.48 3.83 11.03
C PRO A 6 6.45 4.47 9.64
N THR A 7 7.61 4.63 9.02
CA THR A 7 7.71 5.04 7.63
C THR A 7 7.32 3.91 6.69
N LEU A 8 6.95 4.22 5.45
CA LEU A 8 6.72 3.20 4.42
C LEU A 8 7.94 2.26 4.29
N ALA A 9 9.15 2.82 4.25
CA ALA A 9 10.38 2.03 4.18
C ALA A 9 10.52 1.04 5.35
N ALA A 10 10.22 1.46 6.59
CA ALA A 10 10.27 0.58 7.76
C ALA A 10 9.20 -0.52 7.70
N LEU A 11 8.00 -0.21 7.22
CA LEU A 11 6.93 -1.20 7.03
C LEU A 11 7.30 -2.23 5.96
N LEU A 12 7.88 -1.79 4.83
CA LEU A 12 8.33 -2.67 3.75
C LEU A 12 9.45 -3.61 4.20
N GLN A 13 10.39 -3.14 5.03
CA GLN A 13 11.44 -3.98 5.60
C GLN A 13 10.92 -5.08 6.54
N LEU A 14 9.76 -4.84 7.17
CA LEU A 14 9.12 -5.78 8.08
C LEU A 14 7.97 -6.56 7.41
N LEU A 15 7.78 -6.40 6.11
CA LEU A 15 6.74 -7.11 5.36
C LEU A 15 7.07 -8.60 5.35
N THR A 16 6.16 -9.39 5.91
CA THR A 16 6.31 -10.84 5.99
C THR A 16 5.95 -11.52 4.66
N PRO A 17 6.43 -12.75 4.42
CA PRO A 17 6.02 -13.53 3.24
C PRO A 17 4.51 -13.75 3.14
N ASP A 18 3.81 -13.89 4.27
CA ASP A 18 2.36 -14.09 4.30
C ASP A 18 1.60 -12.81 3.94
N GLU A 19 2.03 -11.66 4.44
CA GLU A 19 1.47 -10.36 4.05
C GLU A 19 1.71 -10.08 2.55
N LEU A 20 2.93 -10.35 2.06
CA LEU A 20 3.25 -10.18 0.64
C LEU A 20 2.38 -11.09 -0.24
N ARG A 21 2.24 -12.36 0.15
CA ARG A 21 1.37 -13.33 -0.54
C ARG A 21 -0.10 -12.90 -0.50
N PHE A 22 -0.58 -12.35 0.62
CA PHE A 22 -1.93 -11.83 0.71
C PHE A 22 -2.17 -10.68 -0.26
N ILE A 23 -1.25 -9.71 -0.34
CA ILE A 23 -1.32 -8.61 -1.29
C ILE A 23 -1.29 -9.15 -2.73
N ALA A 24 -0.41 -10.11 -3.02
CA ALA A 24 -0.32 -10.70 -4.36
C ALA A 24 -1.60 -11.40 -4.83
N GLN A 25 -2.50 -11.77 -3.93
CA GLN A 25 -3.76 -12.44 -4.22
C GLN A 25 -4.96 -11.48 -4.40
N ARG A 26 -4.76 -10.16 -4.29
CA ARG A 26 -5.86 -9.19 -4.30
C ARG A 26 -6.62 -9.13 -5.62
N ASP A 27 -6.02 -9.54 -6.72
CA ASP A 27 -6.69 -9.75 -8.02
C ASP A 27 -7.38 -11.13 -8.07
N TYR A 28 -8.20 -11.45 -7.07
CA TYR A 28 -8.92 -12.73 -6.97
C TYR A 28 -8.05 -13.99 -7.12
N GLY A 29 -6.75 -13.88 -6.80
CA GLY A 29 -5.75 -14.94 -6.96
C GLY A 29 -5.22 -15.13 -8.40
N GLN A 30 -5.66 -14.33 -9.36
CA GLN A 30 -5.14 -14.33 -10.72
C GLN A 30 -3.67 -13.92 -10.72
N ASP A 31 -2.83 -14.65 -11.47
CA ASP A 31 -1.39 -14.36 -11.62
C ASP A 31 -0.63 -14.16 -10.28
N ALA A 32 -1.14 -14.70 -9.16
CA ALA A 32 -0.64 -14.37 -7.82
C ALA A 32 0.87 -14.60 -7.64
N GLU A 33 1.43 -15.63 -8.25
CA GLU A 33 2.88 -15.87 -8.21
C GLU A 33 3.68 -14.76 -8.92
N ARG A 34 3.17 -14.25 -10.04
CA ARG A 34 3.81 -13.14 -10.78
C ARG A 34 3.66 -11.83 -10.01
N HIS A 35 2.50 -11.56 -9.41
CA HIS A 35 2.33 -10.42 -8.52
C HIS A 35 3.26 -10.50 -7.32
N SER A 36 3.42 -11.67 -6.71
CA SER A 36 4.32 -11.90 -5.59
C SER A 36 5.77 -11.57 -5.95
N GLN A 37 6.26 -12.08 -7.09
CA GLN A 37 7.61 -11.80 -7.58
C GLN A 37 7.82 -10.30 -7.88
N ALA A 38 6.85 -9.66 -8.52
CA ALA A 38 6.91 -8.23 -8.82
C ALA A 38 6.84 -7.37 -7.54
N LEU A 39 5.98 -7.71 -6.58
CA LEU A 39 5.90 -7.06 -5.27
C LEU A 39 7.20 -7.18 -4.50
N ALA A 40 7.85 -8.34 -4.52
CA ALA A 40 9.15 -8.51 -3.88
C ALA A 40 10.21 -7.56 -4.47
N SER A 41 10.18 -7.33 -5.79
CA SER A 41 11.04 -6.34 -6.45
C SER A 41 10.73 -4.91 -5.98
N VAL A 42 9.44 -4.52 -5.96
CA VAL A 42 8.98 -3.21 -5.43
C VAL A 42 9.47 -2.99 -4.00
N VAL A 43 9.30 -4.00 -3.13
CA VAL A 43 9.75 -3.96 -1.72
C VAL A 43 11.26 -3.77 -1.65
N ALA A 44 12.04 -4.51 -2.44
CA ALA A 44 13.50 -4.42 -2.45
C ALA A 44 14.03 -3.03 -2.87
N ARG A 45 13.29 -2.30 -3.71
CA ARG A 45 13.62 -0.92 -4.12
C ARG A 45 12.90 0.18 -3.33
N GLY A 46 12.32 -0.19 -2.18
CA GLY A 46 11.74 0.76 -1.22
C GLY A 46 10.36 1.28 -1.58
N GLY A 47 9.58 0.52 -2.36
CA GLY A 47 8.20 0.86 -2.68
C GLY A 47 8.00 1.68 -3.95
N ARG A 48 9.07 1.96 -4.69
CA ARG A 48 8.98 2.66 -5.99
C ARG A 48 8.42 1.73 -7.05
N PHE A 49 7.69 2.27 -8.03
CA PHE A 49 7.21 1.56 -9.21
C PHE A 49 7.96 2.01 -10.46
N GLU A 50 8.05 1.15 -11.45
CA GLU A 50 8.69 1.40 -12.74
C GLU A 50 7.68 1.19 -13.88
N GLN A 51 7.95 1.84 -15.03
CA GLN A 51 7.09 1.76 -16.20
C GLN A 51 6.80 0.31 -16.61
N GLY A 52 5.52 0.00 -16.88
CA GLY A 52 5.08 -1.34 -17.27
C GLY A 52 4.58 -2.21 -16.10
N GLU A 53 4.60 -1.69 -14.88
CA GLU A 53 4.14 -2.39 -13.68
C GLU A 53 2.72 -2.03 -13.25
N GLU A 54 1.99 -1.28 -14.07
CA GLU A 54 0.63 -0.81 -13.79
C GLU A 54 -0.32 -2.00 -13.54
N TRP A 55 -0.18 -3.06 -14.33
CA TRP A 55 -0.92 -4.32 -14.13
C TRP A 55 -0.24 -5.23 -13.10
N ARG A 56 1.09 -5.23 -13.02
CA ARG A 56 1.85 -6.13 -12.13
C ARG A 56 3.06 -5.42 -11.53
N PRO A 57 3.06 -5.07 -10.23
CA PRO A 57 2.09 -5.44 -9.22
C PRO A 57 1.13 -4.30 -8.83
N TYR A 58 1.11 -3.17 -9.52
CA TYR A 58 0.37 -2.00 -9.02
C TYR A 58 -1.15 -2.26 -8.86
N GLU A 59 -1.76 -3.01 -9.79
CA GLU A 59 -3.16 -3.44 -9.68
C GLU A 59 -3.51 -4.09 -8.33
N VAL A 60 -2.70 -5.05 -7.85
CA VAL A 60 -2.98 -5.71 -6.57
C VAL A 60 -2.72 -4.81 -5.37
N VAL A 61 -1.85 -3.81 -5.52
CA VAL A 61 -1.62 -2.77 -4.51
C VAL A 61 -2.84 -1.85 -4.41
N GLU A 62 -3.38 -1.39 -5.54
CA GLU A 62 -4.61 -0.61 -5.60
C GLU A 62 -5.80 -1.37 -5.01
N LEU A 63 -5.97 -2.64 -5.39
CA LEU A 63 -7.02 -3.52 -4.86
C LEU A 63 -6.83 -3.85 -3.36
N GLY A 64 -5.59 -3.83 -2.87
CA GLY A 64 -5.26 -3.91 -1.46
C GLY A 64 -5.59 -2.64 -0.68
N ALA A 65 -5.43 -1.47 -1.30
CA ALA A 65 -5.78 -0.17 -0.74
C ALA A 65 -7.28 0.16 -0.83
N HIS A 66 -8.04 -0.57 -1.65
CA HIS A 66 -9.45 -0.28 -1.89
C HIS A 66 -10.37 -0.68 -0.71
N ALA A 67 -10.02 -1.69 0.08
CA ALA A 67 -10.89 -2.16 1.16
C ALA A 67 -10.11 -2.73 2.35
N LEU A 68 -10.49 -2.32 3.56
CA LEU A 68 -9.98 -2.89 4.80
C LEU A 68 -10.58 -4.29 5.06
N VAL A 69 -9.74 -5.32 5.02
CA VAL A 69 -10.14 -6.70 5.32
C VAL A 69 -9.82 -7.03 6.78
N PRO A 70 -10.76 -7.60 7.57
CA PRO A 70 -10.49 -8.03 8.94
C PRO A 70 -9.28 -8.97 9.02
N GLY A 71 -8.36 -8.69 9.95
CA GLY A 71 -7.12 -9.45 10.12
C GLY A 71 -5.95 -8.99 9.23
N HIS A 72 -6.20 -8.12 8.24
CA HIS A 72 -5.20 -7.68 7.25
C HIS A 72 -5.00 -6.16 7.23
N VAL A 73 -4.99 -5.55 8.42
CA VAL A 73 -4.89 -4.10 8.58
C VAL A 73 -3.52 -3.56 8.16
N ARG A 74 -2.47 -4.38 8.25
CA ARG A 74 -1.10 -4.02 7.88
C ARG A 74 -0.92 -3.96 6.37
N GLU A 75 -1.43 -4.96 5.67
CA GLU A 75 -1.41 -5.04 4.22
C GLU A 75 -2.21 -3.90 3.60
N PHE A 76 -3.41 -3.60 4.14
CA PHE A 76 -4.19 -2.43 3.73
C PHE A 76 -3.41 -1.12 3.90
N ALA A 77 -2.76 -0.92 5.05
CA ALA A 77 -1.99 0.28 5.31
C ALA A 77 -0.76 0.39 4.38
N ILE A 78 -0.03 -0.70 4.18
CA ILE A 78 1.13 -0.75 3.27
C ILE A 78 0.69 -0.47 1.84
N CYS A 79 -0.39 -1.07 1.37
CA CYS A 79 -0.94 -0.82 0.04
C CYS A 79 -1.35 0.65 -0.13
N THR A 80 -2.03 1.22 0.87
CA THR A 80 -2.43 2.64 0.85
C THR A 80 -1.21 3.55 0.75
N LEU A 81 -0.17 3.29 1.54
CA LEU A 81 1.08 4.07 1.52
C LEU A 81 1.82 3.94 0.18
N LEU A 82 1.81 2.74 -0.42
CA LEU A 82 2.39 2.51 -1.75
C LEU A 82 1.63 3.27 -2.84
N VAL A 83 0.29 3.34 -2.78
CA VAL A 83 -0.51 4.17 -3.72
C VAL A 83 -0.17 5.66 -3.55
N ILE A 84 -0.12 6.16 -2.31
CA ILE A 84 0.23 7.56 -2.06
C ILE A 84 1.62 7.88 -2.63
N ALA A 85 2.60 7.01 -2.38
CA ALA A 85 3.96 7.16 -2.92
C ALA A 85 3.99 7.10 -4.46
N ALA A 86 3.23 6.19 -5.07
CA ALA A 86 3.14 6.05 -6.52
C ALA A 86 2.56 7.31 -7.19
N VAL A 87 1.53 7.92 -6.59
CA VAL A 87 0.98 9.18 -7.09
C VAL A 87 1.96 10.34 -6.89
N ALA A 88 2.58 10.45 -5.71
CA ALA A 88 3.54 11.50 -5.40
C ALA A 88 4.79 11.46 -6.31
N ASP A 89 5.24 10.25 -6.67
CA ASP A 89 6.38 10.03 -7.58
C ASP A 89 5.98 10.16 -9.07
N GLY A 90 4.70 10.41 -9.38
CA GLY A 90 4.19 10.58 -10.74
C GLY A 90 4.05 9.28 -11.55
N PHE A 91 4.08 8.12 -10.88
CA PHE A 91 3.80 6.83 -11.52
C PHE A 91 2.30 6.66 -11.79
N ASP A 92 1.47 6.91 -10.78
CA ASP A 92 0.02 6.89 -10.94
C ASP A 92 -0.51 8.32 -11.15
N LEU A 93 -0.92 8.59 -12.39
CA LEU A 93 -1.50 9.87 -12.80
C LEU A 93 -3.04 9.84 -12.85
N SER A 94 -3.65 8.69 -12.59
CA SER A 94 -5.10 8.47 -12.65
C SER A 94 -5.77 8.65 -11.30
N THR A 95 -5.08 8.27 -10.21
CA THR A 95 -5.60 8.41 -8.85
C THR A 95 -5.53 9.85 -8.35
N THR A 96 -6.66 10.37 -7.88
CA THR A 96 -6.70 11.63 -7.13
C THR A 96 -6.64 11.36 -5.63
N LEU A 97 -5.57 11.81 -4.96
CA LEU A 97 -5.36 11.54 -3.54
C LEU A 97 -6.45 12.12 -2.63
N ALA A 98 -7.00 13.29 -2.97
CA ALA A 98 -8.08 13.90 -2.22
C ALA A 98 -9.34 13.02 -2.21
N ASP A 99 -9.74 12.51 -3.37
CA ASP A 99 -10.91 11.65 -3.52
C ASP A 99 -10.67 10.32 -2.79
N LYS A 100 -9.51 9.69 -3.02
CA LYS A 100 -9.14 8.44 -2.32
C LYS A 100 -9.15 8.61 -0.80
N PHE A 101 -8.67 9.75 -0.30
CA PHE A 101 -8.69 10.06 1.13
C PHE A 101 -10.13 10.10 1.66
N GLN A 102 -11.01 10.82 0.98
CA GLN A 102 -12.42 10.94 1.38
C GLN A 102 -13.13 9.59 1.34
N GLU A 103 -12.91 8.81 0.29
CA GLU A 103 -13.53 7.49 0.13
C GLU A 103 -13.14 6.53 1.24
N ARG A 104 -11.88 6.57 1.72
CA ARG A 104 -11.32 5.59 2.66
C ARG A 104 -11.13 6.11 4.08
N ALA A 105 -11.57 7.34 4.38
CA ALA A 105 -11.40 7.97 5.70
C ALA A 105 -11.91 7.10 6.87
N ASP A 106 -13.08 6.47 6.71
CA ASP A 106 -13.67 5.59 7.72
C ASP A 106 -12.83 4.33 7.97
N ASP A 107 -12.14 3.81 6.96
CA ASP A 107 -11.26 2.66 7.10
C ASP A 107 -9.94 3.06 7.78
N TYR A 108 -9.40 4.24 7.45
CA TYR A 108 -8.23 4.79 8.15
C TYR A 108 -8.49 5.00 9.64
N ALA A 109 -9.69 5.41 10.02
CA ALA A 109 -10.09 5.60 11.41
C ALA A 109 -10.15 4.29 12.23
N LYS A 110 -10.23 3.13 11.57
CA LYS A 110 -10.26 1.80 12.22
C LYS A 110 -8.86 1.20 12.41
N LEU A 111 -7.82 1.82 11.85
CA LEU A 111 -6.46 1.30 11.92
C LEU A 111 -5.84 1.50 13.31
N PRO A 112 -4.88 0.64 13.69
CA PRO A 112 -3.99 0.93 14.81
C PRO A 112 -3.39 2.34 14.69
N PRO A 113 -3.28 3.12 15.79
CA PRO A 113 -2.89 4.53 15.73
C PRO A 113 -1.59 4.80 14.96
N GLN A 114 -0.62 3.90 15.06
CA GLN A 114 0.65 4.01 14.35
C GLN A 114 0.48 3.95 12.82
N LEU A 115 -0.35 3.04 12.31
CA LEU A 115 -0.61 2.87 10.88
C LEU A 115 -1.49 4.01 10.34
N GLN A 116 -2.49 4.42 11.12
CA GLN A 116 -3.30 5.60 10.80
C GLN A 116 -2.40 6.84 10.66
N HIS A 117 -1.54 7.10 11.65
CA HIS A 117 -0.65 8.26 11.61
C HIS A 117 0.31 8.21 10.42
N ALA A 118 0.84 7.03 10.07
CA ALA A 118 1.69 6.87 8.88
C ALA A 118 0.96 7.29 7.59
N ILE A 119 -0.28 6.86 7.41
CA ILE A 119 -1.11 7.23 6.24
C ILE A 119 -1.40 8.74 6.24
N LEU A 120 -1.80 9.31 7.37
CA LEU A 120 -2.10 10.75 7.47
C LEU A 120 -0.85 11.60 7.18
N ALA A 121 0.31 11.18 7.69
CA ALA A 121 1.58 11.83 7.41
C ALA A 121 1.95 11.75 5.92
N ALA A 122 1.70 10.61 5.27
CA ALA A 122 1.94 10.44 3.84
C ALA A 122 1.04 11.36 2.99
N TYR A 123 -0.26 11.44 3.30
CA TYR A 123 -1.17 12.38 2.62
C TYR A 123 -0.79 13.84 2.83
N ALA A 124 -0.29 14.21 4.01
CA ALA A 124 0.14 15.58 4.29
C ALA A 124 1.45 15.97 3.56
N ALA A 125 2.23 14.99 3.13
CA ALA A 125 3.50 15.19 2.45
C ALA A 125 3.41 15.07 0.91
N ALA A 126 2.29 14.55 0.39
CA ALA A 126 2.05 14.30 -1.03
C ALA A 126 1.41 15.50 -1.75
#